data_AF-A0A7S1V407-F1
#
_entry.id   AF-A0A7S1V407-F1
#
_cell.length_a   1.000
_cell.length_b   1.000
_cell.length_c   1.000
_cell.angle_alpha   90.00
_cell.angle_beta   90.00
_cell.angle_gamma   90.00
#
_symmetry.space_group_name_H-M   'P 1'
#
loop_
_entity.id
_entity.type
_entity.pdbx_description
1 polymer ?
#
loop_
_entity_poly.entity_id
_entity_poly.type
_entity_poly.pdbx_seq_one_letter_code
_entity_poly.pdbx_strand_id
1 'polypeptide(L)'
;DNGPIFVFDKDGDALCITNWIFNAWGNKSDCYYDNYIPLKVGNALELPVFDIPMVHEGGSVEVDGRGTLMAKRSSILNSNRNPGWTQKDAERFYEHYLGVTNFIWLDGKKGGKDNNITDDHIDGTARFANGDTIVTYYEEDFENRKEYKILKNAVGVN
;
A
#
# COMPACT_ATOMS: atom_id res chain seq x y z
N ASP A 1 7.22 5.85 -0.52
CA ASP A 1 7.13 4.74 -1.48
C ASP A 1 8.26 3.74 -1.38
N ASN A 2 9.52 4.18 -1.54
CA ASN A 2 10.74 3.37 -1.41
C ASN A 2 11.32 3.28 0.02
N GLY A 3 10.64 3.89 1.00
CA GLY A 3 11.10 3.92 2.39
C GLY A 3 10.77 2.62 3.14
N PRO A 4 11.38 2.40 4.32
CA PRO A 4 11.07 1.25 5.16
C PRO A 4 9.61 1.31 5.65
N ILE A 5 8.93 0.17 5.63
CA ILE A 5 7.67 0.00 6.36
C ILE A 5 8.01 -0.72 7.67
N PHE A 6 7.78 -0.02 8.79
CA PHE A 6 8.02 -0.54 10.13
C PHE A 6 6.86 -1.41 10.57
N VAL A 7 7.17 -2.55 11.18
CA VAL A 7 6.20 -3.50 11.72
C VAL A 7 6.69 -4.00 13.07
N PHE A 8 5.78 -4.49 13.90
CA PHE A 8 6.17 -5.33 15.03
C PHE A 8 6.22 -6.80 14.59
N ASP A 9 7.03 -7.60 15.26
CA ASP A 9 6.99 -9.05 15.08
C ASP A 9 5.64 -9.64 15.56
N LYS A 10 5.47 -10.95 15.35
CA LYS A 10 4.20 -11.64 15.66
C LYS A 10 3.78 -11.56 17.12
N ASP A 11 4.74 -11.34 18.03
CA ASP A 11 4.51 -11.29 19.47
C ASP A 11 4.31 -9.84 19.96
N GLY A 12 4.63 -8.85 19.13
CA GLY A 12 4.53 -7.42 19.45
C GLY A 12 5.76 -6.87 20.18
N ASP A 13 6.83 -7.66 20.27
CA ASP A 13 7.97 -7.40 21.17
C ASP A 13 9.12 -6.69 20.46
N ALA A 14 9.29 -6.93 19.15
CA ALA A 14 10.40 -6.38 18.38
C ALA A 14 9.93 -5.50 17.21
N LEU A 15 10.49 -4.29 17.13
CA LEU A 15 10.34 -3.43 15.96
C LEU A 15 11.23 -3.97 14.82
N CYS A 16 10.64 -4.13 13.64
CA CYS A 16 11.27 -4.67 12.45
C CYS A 16 11.02 -3.75 11.26
N ILE A 17 11.81 -3.92 10.19
CA ILE A 17 11.60 -3.25 8.90
C ILE A 17 11.28 -4.30 7.83
N THR A 18 10.30 -3.99 6.99
CA THR A 18 10.03 -4.71 5.74
C THR A 18 10.64 -3.93 4.57
N ASN A 19 11.46 -4.60 3.77
CA ASN A 19 12.09 -4.09 2.56
C ASN A 19 11.37 -4.65 1.34
N TRP A 20 10.50 -3.83 0.76
CA TRP A 20 9.73 -4.19 -0.42
C TRP A 20 10.47 -3.77 -1.69
N ILE A 21 10.21 -4.46 -2.80
CA ILE A 21 10.80 -4.08 -4.08
C ILE A 21 10.14 -2.79 -4.55
N PHE A 22 10.94 -1.75 -4.76
CA PHE A 22 10.54 -0.53 -5.44
C PHE A 22 11.01 -0.57 -6.90
N ASN A 23 10.11 -0.32 -7.85
CA ASN A 23 10.44 -0.32 -9.28
C ASN A 23 10.10 1.01 -9.98
N ALA A 24 10.09 2.14 -9.25
CA ALA A 24 9.68 3.44 -9.77
C ALA A 24 8.25 3.42 -10.36
N TRP A 25 7.29 2.92 -9.58
CA TRP A 25 5.88 2.89 -9.94
C TRP A 25 5.59 2.24 -11.30
N GLY A 26 6.21 1.09 -11.56
CA GLY A 26 6.08 0.35 -12.82
C GLY A 26 7.09 0.75 -13.89
N ASN A 27 8.35 0.92 -13.48
CA ASN A 27 9.49 1.27 -14.32
C ASN A 27 9.31 2.60 -15.07
N LYS A 28 8.64 3.57 -14.45
CA LYS A 28 8.39 4.89 -15.05
C LYS A 28 9.54 5.88 -14.82
N SER A 29 10.52 5.52 -13.98
CA SER A 29 11.73 6.30 -13.73
C SER A 29 12.88 5.38 -13.31
N ASP A 30 14.09 5.94 -13.15
CA ASP A 30 15.25 5.22 -12.60
C ASP A 30 15.13 5.14 -11.07
N CYS A 31 15.40 3.96 -10.50
CA CYS A 31 15.27 3.72 -9.05
C CYS A 31 16.38 2.87 -8.45
N TYR A 32 17.54 2.77 -9.11
CA TYR A 32 18.60 1.84 -8.72
C TYR A 32 19.01 1.98 -7.24
N TYR A 33 19.11 3.21 -6.73
CA TYR A 33 19.53 3.45 -5.35
C TYR A 33 18.40 3.39 -4.32
N ASP A 34 17.15 3.43 -4.77
CA ASP A 34 15.98 3.54 -3.89
C ASP A 34 15.74 2.27 -3.08
N ASN A 35 15.96 1.10 -3.69
CA ASN A 35 15.83 -0.20 -3.02
C ASN A 35 16.84 -0.42 -1.87
N TYR A 36 17.87 0.42 -1.75
CA TYR A 36 18.82 0.33 -0.65
C TYR A 36 18.40 1.16 0.57
N ILE A 37 17.35 1.99 0.47
CA ILE A 37 16.95 2.88 1.56
C ILE A 37 16.51 2.09 2.79
N PRO A 38 15.61 1.08 2.71
CA PRO A 38 15.20 0.33 3.90
C PRO A 38 16.37 -0.40 4.57
N LEU A 39 17.31 -0.94 3.78
CA LEU A 39 18.54 -1.56 4.28
C LEU A 39 19.44 -0.57 5.03
N LYS A 40 19.63 0.64 4.48
CA LYS A 40 20.43 1.70 5.12
C LYS A 40 19.78 2.19 6.42
N VAL A 41 18.46 2.34 6.42
CA VAL A 41 17.72 2.75 7.63
C VAL A 41 17.79 1.65 8.69
N GLY A 42 17.59 0.38 8.32
CA GLY A 42 17.72 -0.74 9.25
C GLY A 42 19.10 -0.85 9.87
N ASN A 43 20.16 -0.70 9.08
CA ASN A 43 21.53 -0.66 9.60
C ASN A 43 21.75 0.52 10.56
N ALA A 44 21.24 1.71 10.24
CA ALA A 44 21.42 2.90 11.07
C ALA A 44 20.64 2.82 12.39
N LEU A 45 19.52 2.11 12.42
CA LEU A 45 18.67 1.93 13.61
C LEU A 45 18.93 0.62 14.35
N GLU A 46 19.86 -0.21 13.87
CA GLU A 46 20.15 -1.55 14.39
C GLU A 46 18.89 -2.45 14.46
N LEU A 47 18.00 -2.33 13.46
CA LEU A 47 16.77 -3.10 13.36
C LEU A 47 16.89 -4.25 12.35
N PRO A 48 16.24 -5.40 12.59
CA PRO A 48 16.15 -6.47 11.61
C PRO A 48 15.38 -6.00 10.38
N VAL A 49 15.87 -6.38 9.20
CA VAL A 49 15.25 -6.06 7.91
C VAL A 49 14.89 -7.35 7.18
N PHE A 50 13.65 -7.42 6.68
CA PHE A 50 13.14 -8.57 5.94
C PHE A 50 12.87 -8.18 4.48
N ASP A 51 13.55 -8.84 3.54
CA ASP A 51 13.33 -8.66 2.11
C ASP A 51 12.05 -9.35 1.67
N ILE A 52 11.14 -8.59 1.04
CA ILE A 52 9.83 -9.07 0.61
C ILE A 52 9.81 -9.17 -0.91
N PRO A 53 9.54 -10.36 -1.50
CA PRO A 53 9.57 -10.57 -2.94
C PRO A 53 8.28 -10.10 -3.63
N MET A 54 7.89 -8.85 -3.36
CA MET A 54 6.73 -8.18 -3.93
C MET A 54 7.10 -6.74 -4.27
N VAL A 55 6.74 -6.31 -5.47
CA VAL A 55 6.78 -4.89 -5.81
C VAL A 55 5.64 -4.19 -5.08
N HIS A 56 5.98 -3.26 -4.19
CA HIS A 56 5.02 -2.58 -3.34
C HIS A 56 5.56 -1.23 -2.89
N GLU A 57 4.69 -0.23 -2.83
CA GLU A 57 5.00 1.11 -2.36
C GLU A 57 4.15 1.47 -1.15
N GLY A 58 4.76 2.08 -0.13
CA GLY A 58 4.03 2.48 1.08
C GLY A 58 2.79 3.37 0.82
N GLY A 59 2.85 4.32 -0.13
CA GLY A 59 1.69 5.16 -0.46
C GLY A 59 0.55 4.42 -1.19
N SER A 60 0.81 3.21 -1.72
CA SER A 60 -0.18 2.42 -2.43
C SER A 60 -1.22 1.76 -1.51
N VAL A 61 -0.96 1.75 -0.20
CA VAL A 61 -1.82 1.19 0.84
C VAL A 61 -1.97 2.17 2.01
N GLU A 62 -3.05 2.01 2.76
CA GLU A 62 -3.28 2.71 4.03
C GLU A 62 -3.81 1.69 5.04
N VAL A 63 -3.25 1.67 6.26
CA VAL A 63 -3.63 0.73 7.32
C VAL A 63 -4.20 1.45 8.53
N ASP A 64 -5.20 0.86 9.18
CA ASP A 64 -5.88 1.45 10.36
C ASP A 64 -5.20 1.12 11.70
N GLY A 65 -4.21 0.22 11.68
CA GLY A 65 -3.56 -0.33 12.88
C GLY A 65 -4.41 -1.33 13.67
N ARG A 66 -5.55 -1.76 13.13
CA ARG A 66 -6.51 -2.71 13.73
C ARG A 66 -6.83 -3.90 12.83
N GLY A 67 -6.13 -4.02 11.70
CA GLY A 67 -6.21 -5.17 10.80
C GLY A 67 -6.87 -4.87 9.45
N THR A 68 -7.22 -3.61 9.17
CA THR A 68 -7.80 -3.18 7.90
C THR A 68 -6.79 -2.46 7.02
N LEU A 69 -6.78 -2.81 5.73
CA LEU A 69 -6.00 -2.15 4.70
C LEU A 69 -6.93 -1.60 3.60
N MET A 70 -6.72 -0.33 3.22
CA MET A 70 -7.29 0.26 2.00
C MET A 70 -6.26 0.28 0.89
N ALA A 71 -6.69 -0.02 -0.33
CA ALA A 71 -5.84 0.04 -1.52
C ALA A 71 -6.65 0.26 -2.80
N LYS A 72 -5.97 0.63 -3.88
CA LYS A 72 -6.56 0.64 -5.23
C LYS A 72 -6.03 -0.51 -6.07
N ARG A 73 -6.91 -1.17 -6.82
CA ARG A 73 -6.52 -2.27 -7.73
C ARG A 73 -5.56 -1.79 -8.81
N SER A 74 -5.72 -0.57 -9.29
CA SER A 74 -4.85 0.02 -10.31
C SER A 74 -3.39 0.18 -9.87
N SER A 75 -3.11 0.38 -8.58
CA SER A 75 -1.75 0.51 -8.07
C SER A 75 -1.15 -0.82 -7.65
N ILE A 76 -1.95 -1.76 -7.13
CA ILE A 76 -1.45 -3.05 -6.63
C ILE A 76 -1.43 -4.15 -7.70
N LEU A 77 -2.51 -4.27 -8.48
CA LEU A 77 -2.75 -5.39 -9.40
C LEU A 77 -2.41 -5.06 -10.85
N ASN A 78 -1.84 -3.89 -11.09
CA ASN A 78 -1.33 -3.57 -12.42
C ASN A 78 -0.13 -4.46 -12.74
N SER A 79 -0.09 -5.00 -13.96
CA SER A 79 0.94 -5.93 -14.41
C SER A 79 2.33 -5.31 -14.44
N ASN A 80 2.45 -3.98 -14.30
CA ASN A 80 3.72 -3.28 -14.14
C ASN A 80 4.29 -3.32 -12.71
N ARG A 81 3.52 -3.80 -11.72
CA ARG A 81 4.02 -4.12 -10.38
C ARG A 81 4.41 -5.58 -10.31
N ASN A 82 3.41 -6.45 -10.17
CA ASN A 82 3.57 -7.88 -9.96
C ASN A 82 2.84 -8.63 -11.09
N PRO A 83 3.52 -8.94 -12.21
CA PRO A 83 2.88 -9.60 -13.35
C PRO A 83 2.20 -10.92 -12.97
N GLY A 84 0.93 -11.06 -13.34
CA GLY A 84 0.15 -12.29 -13.14
C GLY A 84 -0.44 -12.46 -11.73
N TRP A 85 -0.21 -11.52 -10.80
CA TRP A 85 -0.78 -11.60 -9.46
C TRP A 85 -2.29 -11.32 -9.46
N THR A 86 -3.00 -12.09 -8.66
CA THR A 86 -4.41 -11.86 -8.34
C THR A 86 -4.56 -11.02 -7.07
N GLN A 87 -5.77 -10.52 -6.81
CA GLN A 87 -6.08 -9.83 -5.54
C GLN A 87 -5.74 -10.71 -4.33
N LYS A 88 -6.06 -12.01 -4.40
CA LYS A 88 -5.79 -12.98 -3.32
C LYS A 88 -4.31 -13.20 -3.07
N ASP A 89 -3.48 -13.14 -4.12
CA ASP A 89 -2.03 -13.25 -3.96
C ASP A 89 -1.46 -12.06 -3.19
N ALA A 90 -1.93 -10.85 -3.53
CA ALA A 90 -1.56 -9.63 -2.81
C ALA A 90 -2.05 -9.64 -1.36
N GLU A 91 -3.32 -10.00 -1.13
CA GLU A 91 -3.92 -10.09 0.21
C GLU A 91 -3.13 -11.05 1.12
N ARG A 92 -2.71 -12.21 0.60
CA ARG A 92 -1.87 -13.17 1.35
C ARG A 92 -0.53 -12.58 1.78
N PHE A 93 0.10 -11.75 0.95
CA PHE A 93 1.34 -11.08 1.31
C PHE A 93 1.11 -10.02 2.39
N TYR A 94 0.05 -9.22 2.27
CA TYR A 94 -0.29 -8.22 3.28
C TYR A 94 -0.70 -8.85 4.62
N GLU A 95 -1.44 -9.95 4.60
CA GLU A 95 -1.73 -10.76 5.80
C GLU A 95 -0.43 -11.22 6.47
N HIS A 96 0.49 -11.79 5.70
CA HIS A 96 1.70 -12.37 6.27
C HIS A 96 2.70 -11.33 6.79
N TYR A 97 2.90 -10.23 6.06
CA TYR A 97 3.96 -9.27 6.34
C TYR A 97 3.48 -7.99 7.04
N LEU A 98 2.19 -7.64 6.94
CA LEU A 98 1.59 -6.46 7.59
C LEU A 98 0.53 -6.82 8.64
N GLY A 99 0.13 -8.09 8.76
CA GLY A 99 -0.81 -8.55 9.79
C GLY A 99 -2.27 -8.11 9.58
N VAL A 100 -2.61 -7.58 8.41
CA VAL A 100 -3.98 -7.14 8.07
C VAL A 100 -4.81 -8.30 7.53
N THR A 101 -6.09 -8.38 7.88
CA THR A 101 -7.01 -9.47 7.45
C THR A 101 -8.25 -8.94 6.74
N ASN A 102 -8.43 -7.62 6.74
CA ASN A 102 -9.59 -6.92 6.23
C ASN A 102 -9.17 -5.97 5.11
N PHE A 103 -9.90 -5.96 3.99
CA PHE A 103 -9.49 -5.22 2.80
C PHE A 103 -10.62 -4.37 2.22
N ILE A 104 -10.33 -3.07 2.00
CA ILE A 104 -11.20 -2.15 1.27
C ILE A 104 -10.52 -1.84 -0.06
N TRP A 105 -11.13 -2.28 -1.16
CA TRP A 105 -10.58 -2.12 -2.50
C TRP A 105 -11.35 -1.11 -3.32
N LEU A 106 -10.67 -0.05 -3.74
CA LEU A 106 -11.11 0.83 -4.82
C LEU A 106 -10.56 0.33 -6.16
N ASP A 107 -11.17 0.74 -7.27
CA ASP A 107 -10.70 0.30 -8.59
C ASP A 107 -9.44 1.07 -9.00
N GLY A 108 -9.46 2.39 -8.76
CA GLY A 108 -8.46 3.34 -9.17
C GLY A 108 -8.27 3.43 -10.69
N LYS A 109 -7.29 4.23 -11.11
CA LYS A 109 -6.98 4.48 -12.51
C LYS A 109 -5.50 4.21 -12.81
N LYS A 110 -5.24 3.31 -13.75
CA LYS A 110 -3.87 3.10 -14.25
C LYS A 110 -3.34 4.39 -14.86
N GLY A 111 -2.09 4.70 -14.57
CA GLY A 111 -1.37 5.84 -15.12
C GLY A 111 -1.34 5.76 -16.65
N GLY A 112 -1.70 6.88 -17.28
CA GLY A 112 -1.68 7.08 -18.73
C GLY A 112 -0.95 8.39 -19.07
N LYS A 113 -1.55 9.21 -19.94
CA LYS A 113 -1.01 10.53 -20.34
C LYS A 113 -1.17 11.63 -19.27
N ASP A 114 -1.78 11.31 -18.13
CA ASP A 114 -2.28 12.28 -17.16
C ASP A 114 -1.29 12.56 -16.01
N ASN A 115 0.01 12.29 -16.19
CA ASN A 115 1.08 12.44 -15.20
C ASN A 115 0.90 11.67 -13.87
N ASN A 116 -0.09 10.78 -13.75
CA ASN A 116 -0.22 9.91 -12.59
C ASN A 116 0.77 8.75 -12.68
N ILE A 117 1.98 8.98 -12.17
CA ILE A 117 3.04 7.98 -12.16
C ILE A 117 2.72 6.79 -11.25
N THR A 118 1.89 7.00 -10.22
CA THR A 118 1.65 6.01 -9.17
C THR A 118 0.64 4.92 -9.54
N ASP A 119 -0.05 5.07 -10.67
CA ASP A 119 -1.25 4.28 -11.01
C ASP A 119 -2.34 4.42 -9.94
N ASP A 120 -2.48 5.63 -9.40
CA ASP A 120 -3.55 6.06 -8.49
C ASP A 120 -3.44 5.42 -7.10
N HIS A 121 -2.40 5.81 -6.37
CA HIS A 121 -2.23 5.44 -4.96
C HIS A 121 -3.42 5.88 -4.09
N ILE A 122 -3.68 5.11 -3.03
CA ILE A 122 -4.78 5.38 -2.09
C ILE A 122 -4.49 6.60 -1.21
N ASP A 123 -3.22 6.89 -0.92
CA ASP A 123 -2.81 8.03 -0.10
C ASP A 123 -3.20 9.39 -0.69
N GLY A 124 -3.35 9.47 -2.01
CA GLY A 124 -3.90 10.59 -2.75
C GLY A 124 -5.43 10.60 -2.85
N THR A 125 -6.15 9.79 -2.07
CA THR A 125 -7.63 9.74 -2.11
C THR A 125 -8.26 9.60 -0.74
N ALA A 126 -7.83 8.62 0.07
CA ALA A 126 -8.46 8.29 1.34
C ALA A 126 -7.44 7.86 2.38
N ARG A 127 -7.60 8.36 3.61
CA ARG A 127 -6.73 8.08 4.76
C ARG A 127 -7.56 7.69 5.97
N PHE A 128 -7.03 6.82 6.84
CA PHE A 128 -7.65 6.59 8.13
C PHE A 128 -7.27 7.75 9.07
N ALA A 129 -8.26 8.41 9.66
CA ALA A 129 -8.02 9.34 10.76
C ALA A 129 -7.85 8.59 12.08
N ASN A 130 -8.50 7.43 12.21
CA ASN A 130 -8.48 6.52 13.34
C ASN A 130 -9.09 5.17 12.89
N GLY A 131 -9.38 4.27 13.84
CA GLY A 131 -9.91 2.93 13.57
C GLY A 131 -11.36 2.84 13.07
N ASP A 132 -12.11 3.95 12.96
CA ASP A 132 -13.50 3.95 12.49
C ASP A 132 -13.85 5.11 11.55
N THR A 133 -12.87 5.95 11.20
CA THR A 133 -13.07 7.19 10.45
C THR A 133 -12.13 7.26 9.25
N ILE A 134 -12.71 7.39 8.05
CA ILE A 134 -11.98 7.64 6.80
C ILE A 134 -12.13 9.12 6.42
N VAL A 135 -11.01 9.78 6.12
CA VAL A 135 -10.96 11.12 5.53
C VAL A 135 -10.73 10.96 4.03
N THR A 136 -11.57 11.59 3.23
CA THR A 136 -11.54 11.49 1.76
C THR A 136 -12.12 12.76 1.14
N TYR A 137 -12.03 12.89 -0.19
CA TYR A 137 -12.68 13.96 -0.94
C TYR A 137 -14.20 13.96 -0.79
N TYR A 138 -14.82 15.10 -1.15
CA TYR A 138 -16.27 15.14 -1.33
C TYR A 138 -16.69 14.22 -2.47
N GLU A 139 -17.93 13.72 -2.40
CA GLU A 139 -18.47 12.86 -3.46
C GLU A 139 -18.31 13.49 -4.84
N GLU A 140 -18.42 14.83 -4.95
CA GLU A 140 -18.30 15.59 -6.18
C GLU A 140 -16.95 15.55 -6.89
N ASP A 141 -15.89 15.36 -6.13
CA ASP A 141 -14.51 15.38 -6.63
C ASP A 141 -14.03 14.00 -7.09
N PHE A 142 -14.80 12.94 -6.83
CA PHE A 142 -14.49 11.60 -7.34
C PHE A 142 -14.77 11.49 -8.84
N GLU A 143 -13.74 11.14 -9.62
CA GLU A 143 -13.89 10.74 -11.02
C GLU A 143 -14.84 9.53 -11.15
N ASN A 144 -14.69 8.55 -10.24
CA ASN A 144 -15.56 7.37 -10.16
C ASN A 144 -16.40 7.39 -8.88
N ARG A 145 -17.67 7.79 -9.01
CA ARG A 145 -18.61 7.84 -7.86
C ARG A 145 -18.88 6.50 -7.18
N LYS A 146 -18.55 5.37 -7.82
CA LYS A 146 -18.64 4.06 -7.16
C LYS A 146 -17.62 3.92 -6.03
N GLU A 147 -16.45 4.54 -6.15
CA GLU A 147 -15.41 4.49 -5.12
C GLU A 147 -15.83 5.22 -3.85
N TYR A 148 -16.42 6.41 -3.99
CA TYR A 148 -17.02 7.11 -2.86
C TYR A 148 -18.07 6.24 -2.15
N LYS A 149 -18.91 5.51 -2.92
CA LYS A 149 -19.89 4.59 -2.34
C LYS A 149 -19.25 3.40 -1.63
N ILE A 150 -18.10 2.91 -2.10
CA ILE A 150 -17.34 1.87 -1.40
C ILE A 150 -16.85 2.39 -0.05
N LEU A 151 -16.21 3.57 -0.03
CA LEU A 151 -15.73 4.18 1.22
C LEU A 151 -16.87 4.50 2.19
N LYS A 152 -17.96 5.09 1.69
CA LYS A 152 -19.13 5.46 2.51
C LYS A 152 -19.83 4.25 3.12
N ASN A 153 -19.80 3.10 2.45
CA ASN A 153 -20.43 1.87 2.91
C ASN A 153 -19.43 0.90 3.55
N ALA A 154 -18.16 1.30 3.74
CA ALA A 154 -17.18 0.50 4.43
C ALA A 154 -17.60 0.39 5.91
N VAL A 155 -18.13 -0.77 6.29
CA VAL A 155 -18.58 -1.08 7.65
C VAL A 155 -18.08 -2.46 8.04
N GLY A 156 -17.81 -2.68 9.33
CA GLY A 156 -17.61 -4.02 9.86
C GLY A 156 -16.33 -4.74 9.42
N VAL A 157 -15.29 -4.00 9.07
CA VAL A 157 -13.92 -4.54 8.99
C VAL A 157 -13.30 -4.50 10.39
N ASN A 158 -13.79 -5.35 11.28
CA ASN A 158 -13.16 -5.68 12.56
C ASN A 158 -13.22 -7.20 12.73
#